data_AF-A0A533SHF5-F1
#
_entry.id   AF-A0A533SHF5-F1
#
_cell.length_a   1.000
_cell.length_b   1.000
_cell.length_c   1.000
_cell.angle_alpha   90.00
_cell.angle_beta   90.00
_cell.angle_gamma   90.00
#
_symmetry.space_group_name_H-M   'P 1'
#
loop_
_entity.id
_entity.type
_entity.pdbx_description
1 polymer ?
#
loop_
_entity_poly.entity_id
_entity_poly.type
_entity_poly.pdbx_seq_one_letter_code
_entity_poly.pdbx_strand_id
1 'polypeptide(L)'
;MTDWRGQRVLILGAARQGLALARYLARQGARVTLNDQRSAEQLASARQAHAHLPIEWVLGQHPLSLLDDTDLVCISGGIPLTLPIVQETQRRGLPLSNDTQIFIDAVPCPVIGITGSAGKTTTTTLLGRMAQAAVKPPQ
;
A
#
# COMPACT_ATOMS: atom_id res chain seq x y z
N MET A 1 17.86 0.29 -1.54
CA MET A 1 16.58 -0.28 -1.09
C MET A 1 16.44 0.01 0.39
N THR A 2 15.28 0.51 0.82
CA THR A 2 14.95 0.71 2.24
C THR A 2 14.89 -0.64 2.95
N ASP A 3 15.53 -0.76 4.11
CA ASP A 3 15.42 -1.94 4.97
C ASP A 3 14.12 -1.86 5.77
N TRP A 4 13.19 -2.77 5.50
CA TRP A 4 11.86 -2.80 6.13
C TRP A 4 11.85 -3.61 7.44
N ARG A 5 12.93 -4.32 7.77
CA ARG A 5 12.95 -5.26 8.90
C ARG A 5 12.68 -4.54 10.22
N GLY A 6 11.60 -4.95 10.88
CA GLY A 6 11.19 -4.39 12.17
C GLY A 6 10.47 -3.05 12.10
N GLN A 7 10.42 -2.39 10.93
CA GLN A 7 9.72 -1.12 10.78
C GLN A 7 8.21 -1.31 10.95
N ARG A 8 7.57 -0.44 11.73
CA ARG A 8 6.15 -0.48 12.06
C ARG A 8 5.37 0.33 11.04
N VAL A 9 4.65 -0.35 10.16
CA VAL A 9 3.91 0.27 9.06
C VAL A 9 2.42 0.12 9.26
N LEU A 10 1.72 1.24 9.41
CA LEU A 10 0.27 1.30 9.42
C LEU A 10 -0.23 1.53 8.00
N ILE A 11 -1.07 0.63 7.50
CA ILE A 11 -1.73 0.77 6.21
C ILE A 11 -3.20 1.10 6.44
N LEU A 12 -3.63 2.25 5.95
CA LEU A 12 -5.03 2.66 5.97
C LEU A 12 -5.71 2.18 4.67
N GLY A 13 -6.72 1.31 4.82
CA GLY A 13 -7.50 0.72 3.73
C GLY A 13 -7.03 -0.68 3.34
N ALA A 14 -7.92 -1.66 3.45
CA ALA A 14 -7.74 -3.06 3.09
C ALA A 14 -8.42 -3.41 1.75
N ALA A 15 -8.38 -2.50 0.77
CA ALA A 15 -8.80 -2.78 -0.60
C ALA A 15 -7.69 -3.53 -1.36
N ARG A 16 -7.81 -3.64 -2.69
CA ARG A 16 -6.83 -4.38 -3.52
C ARG A 16 -5.39 -3.90 -3.34
N GLN A 17 -5.17 -2.58 -3.30
CA GLN A 17 -3.84 -1.97 -3.18
C GLN A 17 -3.25 -2.15 -1.79
N GLY A 18 -4.00 -1.78 -0.74
CA GLY A 18 -3.57 -1.97 0.65
C GLY A 18 -3.24 -3.42 1.01
N LEU A 19 -4.05 -4.40 0.54
CA LEU A 19 -3.75 -5.82 0.75
C LEU A 19 -2.46 -6.26 0.05
N ALA A 20 -2.22 -5.79 -1.18
CA ALA A 20 -0.99 -6.09 -1.91
C ALA A 20 0.24 -5.48 -1.22
N LEU A 21 0.12 -4.24 -0.75
CA LEU A 21 1.17 -3.55 0.00
C LEU A 21 1.46 -4.24 1.33
N ALA A 22 0.42 -4.62 2.09
CA ALA A 22 0.55 -5.34 3.35
C ALA A 22 1.31 -6.66 3.16
N ARG A 23 0.93 -7.42 2.13
CA ARG A 23 1.62 -8.66 1.77
C ARG A 23 3.08 -8.43 1.40
N TYR A 24 3.37 -7.40 0.61
CA TYR A 24 4.74 -7.07 0.20
C TYR A 24 5.59 -6.71 1.42
N LEU A 25 5.16 -5.75 2.24
CA LEU A 25 5.92 -5.26 3.39
C LEU A 25 6.11 -6.33 4.47
N ALA A 26 5.09 -7.15 4.75
CA ALA A 26 5.22 -8.26 5.69
C ALA A 26 6.28 -9.27 5.24
N ARG A 27 6.39 -9.55 3.93
CA ARG A 27 7.43 -10.41 3.37
C ARG A 27 8.83 -9.78 3.41
N GLN A 28 8.92 -8.45 3.45
CA GLN A 28 10.19 -7.73 3.66
C GLN A 28 10.57 -7.61 5.15
N GLY A 29 9.76 -8.17 6.06
CA GLY A 29 10.04 -8.19 7.50
C GLY A 29 9.53 -6.97 8.27
N ALA A 30 8.68 -6.13 7.67
CA ALA A 30 7.99 -5.07 8.39
C ALA A 30 6.95 -5.64 9.37
N ARG A 31 6.69 -4.91 10.45
CA ARG A 31 5.55 -5.13 11.34
C ARG A 31 4.38 -4.36 10.78
N VAL A 32 3.45 -5.07 10.14
CA VAL A 32 2.36 -4.45 9.38
C VAL A 32 1.06 -4.50 10.17
N THR A 33 0.45 -3.34 10.37
CA THR A 33 -0.93 -3.21 10.86
C THR A 33 -1.80 -2.69 9.72
N LEU A 34 -2.84 -3.44 9.37
CA LEU A 34 -3.81 -3.10 8.32
C LEU A 34 -5.12 -2.64 8.98
N ASN A 35 -5.51 -1.40 8.71
CA ASN A 35 -6.66 -0.75 9.34
C ASN A 35 -7.74 -0.38 8.31
N ASP A 36 -9.00 -0.74 8.57
CA ASP A 36 -10.12 -0.49 7.65
C ASP A 36 -11.43 -0.28 8.45
N GLN A 37 -12.35 0.52 7.91
CA GLN A 37 -13.65 0.76 8.53
C GLN A 37 -14.58 -0.45 8.44
N ARG A 38 -14.37 -1.35 7.46
CA ARG A 38 -15.16 -2.57 7.32
C ARG A 38 -14.90 -3.52 8.48
N SER A 39 -15.92 -4.31 8.82
CA SER A 39 -15.84 -5.29 9.90
C SER A 39 -14.99 -6.52 9.54
N ALA A 40 -14.70 -7.34 10.54
CA ALA A 40 -14.01 -8.61 10.38
C ALA A 40 -14.72 -9.57 9.42
N GLU A 41 -16.05 -9.59 9.45
CA GLU A 41 -16.91 -10.44 8.62
C GLU A 41 -16.86 -10.00 7.16
N GLN A 42 -16.95 -8.69 6.91
CA GLN A 42 -16.86 -8.11 5.58
C GLN A 42 -15.50 -8.36 4.91
N LEU A 43 -14.46 -8.57 5.71
CA LEU A 43 -13.09 -8.84 5.26
C LEU A 43 -12.63 -10.29 5.45
N ALA A 44 -13.54 -11.21 5.80
CA ALA A 44 -13.19 -12.58 6.17
C ALA A 44 -12.35 -13.30 5.09
N SER A 45 -12.76 -13.22 3.82
CA SER A 45 -12.04 -13.82 2.69
C SER A 45 -10.63 -13.23 2.53
N ALA A 46 -10.48 -11.91 2.63
CA ALA A 46 -9.18 -11.24 2.54
C ALA A 46 -8.26 -11.66 3.70
N ARG A 47 -8.79 -11.75 4.92
CA ARG A 47 -8.06 -12.20 6.11
C ARG A 47 -7.60 -13.65 5.95
N GLN A 48 -8.50 -14.54 5.52
CA GLN A 48 -8.17 -15.95 5.29
C GLN A 48 -7.06 -16.10 4.24
N ALA A 49 -7.13 -15.36 3.13
CA ALA A 49 -6.10 -15.39 2.09
C ALA A 49 -4.71 -14.92 2.58
N HIS A 50 -4.65 -14.11 3.64
CA HIS A 50 -3.42 -13.55 4.20
C HIS A 50 -3.07 -14.11 5.59
N ALA A 51 -3.76 -15.15 6.06
CA ALA A 51 -3.57 -15.70 7.41
C ALA A 51 -2.17 -16.31 7.65
N HIS A 52 -1.44 -16.63 6.57
CA HIS A 52 -0.07 -17.12 6.60
C HIS A 52 0.98 -16.01 6.79
N LEU A 53 0.56 -14.75 6.87
CA LEU A 53 1.44 -13.59 7.01
C LEU A 53 1.23 -12.94 8.39
N PRO A 54 2.29 -12.39 9.01
CA PRO A 54 2.18 -11.70 10.30
C PRO A 54 1.62 -10.28 10.12
N ILE A 55 0.35 -10.18 9.73
CA ILE A 55 -0.36 -8.91 9.56
C ILE A 55 -1.36 -8.77 10.70
N GLU A 56 -1.26 -7.68 11.46
CA GLU A 56 -2.26 -7.28 12.43
C GLU A 56 -3.43 -6.58 11.72
N TRP A 57 -4.66 -6.84 12.18
CA TRP A 57 -5.87 -6.28 11.59
C TRP A 57 -6.64 -5.49 12.63
N VAL A 58 -6.87 -4.20 12.37
CA VAL A 58 -7.70 -3.34 13.22
C VAL A 58 -8.88 -2.87 12.39
N LEU A 59 -10.07 -3.39 12.70
CA LEU A 59 -11.24 -3.31 11.81
C LEU A 59 -12.43 -2.65 12.50
N GLY A 60 -13.34 -2.10 11.70
CA GLY A 60 -14.56 -1.43 12.21
C GLY A 60 -14.36 0.00 12.68
N GLN A 61 -13.12 0.48 12.82
CA GLN A 61 -12.80 1.79 13.40
C GLN A 61 -11.39 2.25 13.04
N HIS A 62 -11.09 3.53 13.30
CA HIS A 62 -9.79 4.17 13.07
C HIS A 62 -9.25 4.80 14.38
N PRO A 63 -8.86 4.00 15.38
CA PRO A 63 -8.39 4.53 16.65
C PRO A 63 -7.07 5.29 16.46
N LEU A 64 -6.96 6.50 17.02
CA LEU A 64 -5.75 7.33 16.90
C LEU A 64 -4.54 6.73 17.61
N SER A 65 -4.76 5.81 18.56
CA SER A 65 -3.68 5.10 19.26
C SER A 65 -2.83 4.23 18.33
N LEU A 66 -3.32 3.90 17.12
CA LEU A 66 -2.50 3.22 16.10
C LEU A 66 -1.28 4.05 15.71
N LEU A 67 -1.34 5.37 15.87
CA LEU A 67 -0.26 6.27 15.52
C LEU A 67 0.84 6.33 16.60
N ASP A 68 0.60 5.79 17.80
CA ASP A 68 1.57 5.86 18.91
C ASP A 68 2.79 4.96 18.65
N ASP A 69 2.57 3.83 17.96
CA ASP A 69 3.58 2.83 17.65
C ASP A 69 3.82 2.66 16.14
N THR A 70 3.71 3.74 15.37
CA THR A 70 3.88 3.70 13.91
C THR A 70 5.07 4.53 13.46
N ASP A 71 5.91 3.93 12.60
CA ASP A 71 7.06 4.61 11.98
C ASP A 71 6.71 5.18 10.60
N LEU A 72 5.71 4.61 9.91
CA LEU A 72 5.25 5.03 8.60
C LEU A 72 3.75 4.74 8.43
N VAL A 73 3.00 5.72 7.93
CA VAL A 73 1.60 5.55 7.54
C VAL A 73 1.48 5.51 6.02
N CYS A 74 0.90 4.43 5.51
CA CYS A 74 0.62 4.22 4.10
C CYS A 74 -0.88 4.37 3.82
N ILE A 75 -1.25 5.34 2.99
CA ILE A 75 -2.64 5.59 2.61
C ILE A 75 -2.95 4.84 1.32
N SER A 76 -3.82 3.82 1.39
CA SER A 76 -4.30 3.13 0.19
C SER A 76 -5.22 4.04 -0.63
N GLY A 77 -5.25 3.83 -1.95
CA GLY A 77 -6.17 4.53 -2.84
C GLY A 77 -7.63 4.45 -2.38
N GLY A 78 -8.32 5.59 -2.38
CA GLY A 78 -9.72 5.72 -1.98
C GLY A 78 -9.95 6.13 -0.53
N ILE A 79 -8.91 6.16 0.32
CA ILE A 79 -9.01 6.67 1.69
C ILE A 79 -9.04 8.21 1.67
N PRO A 80 -10.10 8.87 2.21
CA PRO A 80 -10.16 10.33 2.26
C PRO A 80 -9.05 10.91 3.13
N LEU A 81 -8.34 11.92 2.61
CA LEU A 81 -7.32 12.63 3.37
C LEU A 81 -7.90 13.46 4.53
N THR A 82 -9.21 13.69 4.51
CA THR A 82 -9.97 14.37 5.57
C THR A 82 -10.29 13.46 6.75
N LEU A 83 -9.96 12.16 6.70
CA LEU A 83 -10.20 11.27 7.84
C LEU A 83 -9.40 11.74 9.08
N PRO A 84 -9.99 11.71 10.28
CA PRO A 84 -9.34 12.20 11.49
C PRO A 84 -7.96 11.56 11.75
N ILE A 85 -7.81 10.26 11.51
CA ILE A 85 -6.51 9.57 11.69
C ILE A 85 -5.45 10.05 10.69
N VAL A 86 -5.83 10.43 9.47
CA VAL A 86 -4.91 10.97 8.46
C VAL A 86 -4.48 12.39 8.85
N GLN A 87 -5.43 13.23 9.25
CA GLN A 87 -5.14 14.59 9.72
C GLN A 87 -4.24 14.57 10.97
N GLU A 88 -4.52 13.65 11.90
CA GLU A 88 -3.69 13.46 13.09
C GLU A 88 -2.28 12.96 12.75
N THR A 89 -2.16 12.06 11.75
CA THR A 89 -0.85 11.63 11.24
C THR A 89 -0.02 12.82 10.76
N GLN A 90 -0.63 13.72 9.97
CA GLN A 90 0.01 14.95 9.48
C GLN A 90 0.37 15.89 10.63
N ARG A 91 -0.55 16.07 11.59
CA ARG A 91 -0.34 16.94 12.77
C ARG A 91 0.84 16.46 13.63
N ARG A 92 1.01 15.14 13.76
CA ARG A 92 2.14 14.52 14.48
C ARG A 92 3.44 14.53 13.69
N GLY A 93 3.42 14.91 12.40
CA GLY A 93 4.59 14.89 11.53
C GLY A 93 5.09 13.49 11.19
N LEU A 94 4.22 12.48 11.29
CA LEU A 94 4.58 11.11 10.94
C LEU A 94 4.75 10.98 9.41
N PRO A 95 5.74 10.22 8.93
CA PRO A 95 5.93 9.98 7.51
C PRO A 95 4.68 9.39 6.85
N LEU A 96 4.33 9.93 5.68
CA LEU A 96 3.22 9.48 4.85
C LEU A 96 3.74 8.93 3.53
N SER A 97 3.18 7.80 3.11
CA SER A 97 3.44 7.19 1.80
C SER A 97 2.19 6.49 1.26
N ASN A 98 2.33 5.79 0.13
CA ASN A 98 1.29 4.96 -0.48
C ASN A 98 1.91 3.80 -1.26
N ASP A 99 1.09 2.88 -1.76
CA ASP A 99 1.53 1.71 -2.51
C ASP A 99 2.34 2.07 -3.76
N THR A 100 2.00 3.17 -4.43
CA THR A 100 2.68 3.63 -5.65
C THR A 100 4.10 4.13 -5.35
N GLN A 101 4.27 4.95 -4.32
CA GLN A 101 5.57 5.45 -3.90
C GLN A 101 6.48 4.30 -3.47
N ILE A 102 5.96 3.39 -2.63
CA ILE A 102 6.70 2.20 -2.19
C ILE A 102 7.12 1.32 -3.38
N PHE A 103 6.26 1.18 -4.40
CA PHE A 103 6.60 0.46 -5.62
C PHE A 103 7.73 1.14 -6.40
N ILE A 104 7.65 2.46 -6.60
CA ILE A 104 8.67 3.24 -7.33
C ILE A 104 10.03 3.16 -6.62
N ASP A 105 10.05 3.23 -5.29
CA ASP A 105 11.29 3.17 -4.51
C ASP A 105 11.92 1.77 -4.52
N ALA A 106 11.12 0.72 -4.72
CA ALA A 106 11.55 -0.67 -4.65
C ALA A 106 11.93 -1.28 -6.01
N VAL A 107 11.35 -0.78 -7.11
CA VAL A 107 11.48 -1.43 -8.41
C VAL A 107 12.89 -1.20 -9.01
N PRO A 108 13.60 -2.27 -9.44
CA PRO A 108 14.97 -2.17 -9.93
C PRO A 108 15.05 -1.76 -11.41
N CYS A 109 13.99 -1.24 -12.00
CA CYS A 109 13.91 -0.90 -13.41
C CYS A 109 13.20 0.45 -13.64
N PRO A 110 13.37 1.06 -14.83
CA PRO A 110 12.71 2.31 -15.15
C PRO A 110 11.19 2.21 -15.06
N VAL A 111 10.56 3.24 -14.47
CA VAL A 111 9.11 3.35 -14.33
C VAL A 111 8.57 4.42 -15.27
N ILE A 112 7.49 4.09 -16.00
CA ILE A 112 6.77 5.04 -16.84
C ILE A 112 5.36 5.24 -16.26
N GLY A 113 5.09 6.42 -15.74
CA GLY A 113 3.77 6.80 -15.21
C GLY A 113 2.84 7.34 -16.30
N ILE A 114 1.63 6.79 -16.40
CA ILE A 114 0.59 7.25 -17.33
C ILE A 114 -0.63 7.71 -16.52
N THR A 115 -1.01 8.98 -16.68
CA THR A 115 -2.18 9.59 -16.05
C THR A 115 -2.99 10.41 -17.07
N GLY A 116 -4.20 10.82 -16.71
CA GLY A 116 -5.09 11.61 -17.57
C GLY A 116 -6.57 11.22 -17.43
N SER A 117 -7.48 12.03 -17.97
CA SER A 117 -8.93 11.78 -17.82
C SER A 117 -9.42 10.57 -18.62
N ALA A 118 -8.92 10.39 -19.85
CA ALA A 118 -9.29 9.30 -20.76
C ALA A 118 -8.06 8.63 -21.40
N GLY A 119 -8.21 7.43 -21.95
CA GLY A 119 -7.16 6.75 -22.72
C GLY A 119 -6.03 6.09 -21.92
N LYS A 120 -6.02 6.21 -20.58
CA LYS A 120 -4.99 5.61 -19.69
C LYS A 120 -4.77 4.13 -19.96
N THR A 121 -5.81 3.31 -19.83
CA THR A 121 -5.72 1.84 -19.99
C THR A 121 -5.21 1.44 -21.38
N THR A 122 -5.72 2.09 -22.43
CA THR A 122 -5.28 1.83 -23.81
C THR A 122 -3.81 2.21 -23.99
N THR A 123 -3.40 3.38 -23.52
CA THR A 123 -2.02 3.87 -23.64
C THR A 123 -1.05 2.98 -22.86
N THR A 124 -1.40 2.62 -21.63
CA THR A 124 -0.61 1.70 -20.79
C THR A 124 -0.47 0.34 -21.47
N THR A 125 -1.54 -0.18 -22.06
CA THR A 125 -1.53 -1.47 -22.76
C THR A 125 -0.66 -1.43 -24.02
N LEU A 126 -0.80 -0.38 -24.84
CA LEU A 126 -0.04 -0.22 -26.07
C LEU A 126 1.46 -0.06 -25.77
N LEU A 127 1.82 0.79 -24.80
CA LEU A 127 3.21 0.95 -24.37
C LEU A 127 3.80 -0.38 -23.90
N GLY A 128 3.06 -1.16 -23.10
CA GLY A 128 3.49 -2.48 -22.66
C GLY A 128 3.76 -3.45 -23.83
N ARG A 129 2.89 -3.44 -24.85
CA ARG A 129 3.09 -4.27 -26.07
C ARG A 129 4.28 -3.82 -26.90
N MET A 130 4.47 -2.50 -27.05
CA MET A 130 5.64 -1.94 -27.76
C MET A 130 6.93 -2.32 -27.04
N ALA A 131 6.97 -2.18 -25.71
CA ALA A 131 8.11 -2.58 -24.89
C ALA A 131 8.39 -4.08 -25.01
N GLN A 132 7.36 -4.94 -24.95
CA GLN A 132 7.52 -6.38 -25.13
C GLN A 132 8.10 -6.76 -26.51
N ALA A 133 7.72 -6.04 -27.56
CA ALA A 133 8.21 -6.29 -28.92
C ALA A 133 9.64 -5.75 -29.16
N ALA A 134 10.00 -4.65 -28.49
CA ALA A 134 11.25 -3.93 -28.76
C ALA A 134 12.36 -4.18 -27.74
N VAL A 135 12.01 -4.49 -26.48
CA VAL A 135 12.97 -4.64 -25.38
C VAL A 135 13.30 -6.12 -25.18
N LYS A 136 14.58 -6.46 -25.31
CA LYS A 136 15.07 -7.77 -24.86
C LYS A 136 15.24 -7.73 -23.34
N PRO A 137 14.81 -8.76 -22.59
CA PRO A 137 15.07 -8.80 -21.16
C PRO A 137 16.58 -8.73 -20.90
N PRO A 138 17.03 -8.07 -19.82
CA PRO A 138 18.44 -8.11 -19.45
C PRO A 138 18.87 -9.58 -19.27
N GLN A 139 20.04 -9.91 -19.84
CA GLN A 139 20.69 -11.22 -19.68
C GLN A 139 21.13 -11.43 -18.23
#